data_AF-A0A3B8VYI9-F1
#
_entry.id   AF-A0A3B8VYI9-F1
#
_cell.length_a   1.000
_cell.length_b   1.000
_cell.length_c   1.000
_cell.angle_alpha   90.00
_cell.angle_beta   90.00
_cell.angle_gamma   90.00
#
_symmetry.space_group_name_H-M   'P 1'
#
loop_
_entity.id
_entity.type
_entity.pdbx_description
1 polymer ?
#
loop_
_entity_poly.entity_id
_entity_poly.type
_entity_poly.pdbx_seq_one_letter_code
_entity_poly.pdbx_strand_id
1 'polypeptide(L)'
;MQEQLKHQPNPWALIPLLVFLVSYVVISVIAQDFYKMPITVAFGLSSIVAILMSKGGKLAQRIELFCKGAANHNIMLMIMIFILAGAFAQTAKSMGAIDATVNLALSILPEQLLAAGIFIAACFISISVGTSVGTIVALAPVAVGIASKTDLNTALMVGVVVSGAMFGDNLSFISDTTIVATRTQGCKMADKFKVNIRIALPIAIIVTLLYVFIGQSMNTTYQTGPIEWIKVVPYLAVLIGAVAGVNVLAVLVMGILLSGTVGLITGSFSLWDWTA
;
A
#
# COMPACT_ATOMS: atom_id res chain seq x y z
N MET A 1 34.30 -21.33 5.40
CA MET A 1 34.85 -19.96 5.24
C MET A 1 34.09 -19.34 4.07
N GLN A 2 33.03 -18.57 4.32
CA GLN A 2 32.37 -17.82 3.26
C GLN A 2 33.32 -16.70 2.83
N GLU A 3 33.87 -16.78 1.61
CA GLU A 3 34.61 -15.66 1.03
C GLU A 3 33.73 -14.41 1.12
N GLN A 4 34.21 -13.37 1.79
CA GLN A 4 33.62 -12.05 1.71
C GLN A 4 33.72 -11.60 0.25
N LEU A 5 32.62 -11.72 -0.49
CA LEU A 5 32.48 -11.12 -1.81
C LEU A 5 32.79 -9.63 -1.67
N LYS A 6 33.96 -9.20 -2.17
CA LYS A 6 34.30 -7.78 -2.28
C LYS A 6 33.28 -7.14 -3.23
N HIS A 7 32.22 -6.57 -2.68
CA HIS A 7 31.27 -5.77 -3.43
C HIS A 7 31.97 -4.47 -3.85
N GLN A 8 32.58 -4.48 -5.03
CA GLN A 8 32.94 -3.25 -5.70
C GLN A 8 31.67 -2.62 -6.29
N PRO A 9 31.42 -1.33 -6.04
CA PRO A 9 30.29 -0.64 -6.64
C PRO A 9 30.44 -0.68 -8.16
N ASN A 10 29.46 -1.29 -8.84
CA ASN A 10 29.46 -1.45 -10.28
C ASN A 10 28.22 -0.77 -10.87
N PRO A 11 28.35 0.38 -11.56
CA PRO A 11 27.21 1.09 -12.14
C PRO A 11 26.45 0.24 -13.17
N TRP A 12 27.13 -0.73 -13.80
CA TRP A 12 26.50 -1.65 -14.74
C TRP A 12 25.47 -2.58 -14.07
N ALA A 13 25.51 -2.76 -12.75
CA ALA A 13 24.50 -3.55 -12.03
C ALA A 13 23.09 -2.93 -12.10
N LEU A 14 22.97 -1.66 -12.49
CA LEU A 14 21.69 -0.96 -12.66
C LEU A 14 21.06 -1.15 -14.04
N ILE A 15 21.74 -1.79 -15.00
CA ILE A 15 21.19 -2.00 -16.35
C ILE A 15 19.82 -2.70 -16.32
N PRO A 16 19.57 -3.77 -15.54
CA PRO A 16 18.24 -4.37 -15.50
C PRO A 16 17.15 -3.38 -15.11
N LEU A 17 17.43 -2.49 -14.15
CA LEU A 17 16.50 -1.44 -13.73
C LEU A 17 16.28 -0.42 -14.86
N LEU A 18 17.33 -0.03 -15.58
CA LEU A 18 17.21 0.84 -16.74
C LEU A 18 16.40 0.19 -17.86
N VAL A 19 16.60 -1.10 -18.14
CA VAL A 19 15.82 -1.84 -19.13
C VAL A 19 14.34 -1.86 -18.76
N PHE A 20 14.02 -2.11 -17.49
CA PHE A 20 12.65 -2.00 -16.99
C PHE A 20 12.07 -0.60 -17.28
N LEU A 21 12.78 0.46 -16.86
CA LEU A 21 12.27 1.83 -16.93
C LEU A 21 12.13 2.32 -18.38
N VAL A 22 13.14 2.05 -19.22
CA VAL A 22 13.13 2.41 -20.65
C VAL A 22 12.05 1.63 -21.39
N SER A 23 11.99 0.31 -21.23
CA SER A 23 10.97 -0.49 -21.92
C SER A 23 9.56 -0.08 -21.50
N TYR A 24 9.32 0.16 -20.21
CA TYR A 24 8.01 0.58 -19.74
C TYR A 24 7.65 1.99 -20.23
N VAL A 25 8.49 2.99 -19.97
CA VAL A 25 8.18 4.40 -20.24
C VAL A 25 8.19 4.72 -21.72
N VAL A 26 9.21 4.29 -22.47
CA VAL A 26 9.33 4.65 -23.89
C VAL A 26 8.19 4.02 -24.70
N ILE A 27 7.88 2.75 -24.47
CA ILE A 27 6.79 2.07 -25.18
C ILE A 27 5.45 2.72 -24.81
N SER A 28 5.21 3.02 -23.54
CA SER A 28 3.99 3.69 -23.09
C SER A 28 3.80 5.08 -23.71
N VAL A 29 4.88 5.86 -23.82
CA VAL A 29 4.86 7.19 -24.45
C VAL A 29 4.62 7.10 -25.95
N ILE A 30 5.31 6.19 -26.66
CA ILE A 30 5.09 5.99 -28.10
C ILE A 30 3.65 5.54 -28.36
N ALA A 31 3.12 4.67 -27.51
CA ALA A 31 1.79 4.12 -27.66
C ALA A 31 0.67 5.04 -27.13
N GLN A 32 1.04 6.19 -26.54
CA GLN A 32 0.18 7.18 -25.86
C GLN A 32 -0.77 6.55 -24.83
N ASP A 33 -0.36 5.43 -24.24
CA ASP A 33 -1.18 4.62 -23.35
C ASP A 33 -0.28 3.71 -22.50
N PHE A 34 -0.28 3.95 -21.19
CA PHE A 34 0.51 3.18 -20.23
C PHE A 34 -0.01 1.75 -20.02
N TYR A 35 -1.23 1.43 -20.43
CA TYR A 35 -1.79 0.07 -20.33
C TYR A 35 -1.31 -0.84 -21.47
N LYS A 36 -0.81 -0.27 -22.58
CA LYS A 36 -0.32 -1.05 -23.73
C LYS A 36 1.01 -1.75 -23.48
N MET A 37 1.78 -1.30 -22.50
CA MET A 37 3.00 -1.98 -22.08
C MET A 37 2.74 -2.66 -20.72
N PRO A 38 2.41 -3.96 -20.70
CA PRO A 38 2.20 -4.65 -19.43
C PRO A 38 3.47 -4.60 -18.59
N ILE A 39 3.32 -4.18 -17.33
CA ILE A 39 4.42 -4.10 -16.36
C ILE A 39 5.13 -5.45 -16.22
N THR A 40 4.39 -6.56 -16.31
CA THR A 40 4.94 -7.93 -16.29
C THR A 40 5.90 -8.23 -17.45
N VAL A 41 5.63 -7.69 -18.65
CA VAL A 41 6.51 -7.84 -19.81
C VAL A 41 7.79 -7.03 -19.59
N ALA A 42 7.69 -5.79 -19.09
CA ALA A 42 8.84 -4.96 -18.76
C ALA A 42 9.72 -5.62 -17.68
N PHE A 43 9.10 -6.19 -16.64
CA PHE A 43 9.80 -6.97 -15.63
C PHE A 43 10.44 -8.24 -16.19
N GLY A 44 9.77 -8.94 -17.11
CA GLY A 44 10.32 -10.11 -17.79
C GLY A 44 11.60 -9.77 -18.55
N LEU A 45 11.58 -8.71 -19.35
CA LEU A 45 12.76 -8.20 -20.07
C LEU A 45 13.90 -7.83 -19.12
N SER A 46 13.58 -7.10 -18.05
CA SER A 46 14.54 -6.72 -17.01
C SER A 46 15.16 -7.95 -16.33
N SER A 47 14.36 -8.96 -16.01
CA SER A 47 14.80 -10.20 -15.37
C SER A 47 15.71 -11.02 -16.28
N ILE A 48 15.38 -11.12 -17.59
CA ILE A 48 16.24 -11.76 -18.59
C ILE A 48 17.60 -11.05 -18.62
N VAL A 49 17.63 -9.72 -18.70
CA VAL A 49 18.86 -8.95 -18.70
C VAL A 49 19.65 -9.14 -17.40
N ALA A 50 18.99 -9.17 -16.24
CA ALA A 50 19.62 -9.43 -14.95
C ALA A 50 20.31 -10.81 -14.92
N ILE A 51 19.63 -11.86 -15.41
CA ILE A 51 20.17 -13.23 -15.46
C ILE A 51 21.35 -13.31 -16.43
N LEU A 52 21.24 -12.68 -17.61
CA LEU A 52 22.31 -12.68 -18.61
C LEU A 52 23.56 -11.93 -18.13
N MET A 53 23.37 -10.82 -17.41
CA MET A 53 24.46 -10.02 -16.85
C MET A 53 25.10 -10.61 -15.60
N SER A 54 24.38 -11.47 -14.89
CA SER A 54 24.88 -12.17 -13.71
C SER A 54 26.16 -12.94 -14.07
N LYS A 55 27.22 -12.71 -13.29
CA LYS A 55 28.51 -13.38 -13.47
C LYS A 55 28.54 -14.69 -12.69
N GLY A 56 29.21 -15.68 -13.26
CA GLY A 56 29.43 -16.98 -12.63
C GLY A 56 28.57 -18.08 -13.25
N GLY A 57 29.21 -19.18 -13.63
CA GLY A 57 28.51 -20.43 -13.85
C GLY A 57 27.70 -20.57 -15.15
N LYS A 58 27.04 -21.73 -15.26
CA LYS A 58 26.08 -22.07 -16.33
C LYS A 58 24.78 -21.27 -16.14
N LEU A 59 23.95 -21.17 -17.18
CA LEU A 59 22.66 -20.46 -17.14
C LEU A 59 21.79 -20.86 -15.93
N ALA A 60 21.72 -22.17 -15.61
CA ALA A 60 20.98 -22.68 -14.46
C ALA A 60 21.43 -22.04 -13.12
N GLN A 61 22.74 -21.87 -12.91
CA GLN A 61 23.29 -21.26 -11.70
C GLN A 61 22.96 -19.75 -11.62
N ARG A 62 22.90 -19.07 -12.76
CA ARG A 62 22.51 -17.65 -12.83
C ARG A 62 21.03 -17.45 -12.55
N ILE A 63 20.18 -18.35 -13.06
CA ILE A 63 18.74 -18.37 -12.74
C ILE A 63 18.56 -18.62 -11.25
N GLU A 64 19.26 -19.61 -10.67
CA GLU A 64 19.20 -19.89 -9.24
C GLU A 64 19.62 -18.67 -8.40
N LEU A 65 20.70 -17.98 -8.80
CA LEU A 65 21.15 -16.76 -8.11
C LEU A 65 20.11 -15.65 -8.17
N PHE A 66 19.48 -15.44 -9.34
CA PHE A 66 18.38 -14.49 -9.50
C PHE A 66 17.20 -14.84 -8.59
N CYS A 67 16.77 -16.10 -8.58
CA CYS A 67 15.68 -16.57 -7.72
C CYS A 67 16.01 -16.41 -6.24
N LYS A 68 17.24 -16.67 -5.81
CA LYS A 68 17.68 -16.43 -4.42
C LYS A 68 17.61 -14.94 -4.05
N GLY A 69 17.99 -14.05 -4.96
CA GLY A 69 17.85 -12.59 -4.76
C GLY A 69 16.40 -12.15 -4.71
N ALA A 70 15.55 -12.69 -5.59
CA ALA A 70 14.12 -12.42 -5.62
C ALA A 70 13.40 -12.93 -4.36
N ALA A 71 13.87 -14.03 -3.77
CA ALA A 71 13.37 -14.61 -2.52
C ALA A 71 13.87 -13.86 -1.26
N ASN A 72 14.25 -12.59 -1.37
CA ASN A 72 14.59 -11.77 -0.22
C ASN A 72 13.41 -11.74 0.78
N HIS A 73 13.72 -11.93 2.06
CA HIS A 73 12.72 -12.03 3.12
C HIS A 73 11.73 -10.86 3.13
N ASN A 74 12.20 -9.62 2.92
CA ASN A 74 11.35 -8.43 2.93
C ASN A 74 10.39 -8.43 1.73
N ILE A 75 10.86 -8.85 0.54
CA ILE A 75 10.03 -8.95 -0.67
C ILE A 75 8.98 -10.04 -0.49
N MET A 76 9.36 -11.21 0.01
CA MET A 76 8.43 -12.31 0.26
C MET A 76 7.35 -11.93 1.29
N LEU A 77 7.73 -11.22 2.34
CA LEU A 77 6.80 -10.70 3.34
C LEU A 77 5.82 -9.70 2.71
N MET A 78 6.28 -8.80 1.84
CA MET A 78 5.39 -7.88 1.12
C MET A 78 4.39 -8.62 0.23
N ILE A 79 4.83 -9.65 -0.51
CA ILE A 79 3.93 -10.47 -1.35
C ILE A 79 2.83 -11.10 -0.49
N MET A 80 3.19 -11.70 0.65
CA MET A 80 2.22 -12.30 1.57
C MET A 80 1.22 -11.27 2.11
N ILE A 81 1.69 -10.08 2.48
CA ILE A 81 0.82 -8.99 2.93
C ILE A 81 -0.18 -8.60 1.83
N PHE A 82 0.26 -8.43 0.58
CA PHE A 82 -0.65 -8.04 -0.51
C PHE A 82 -1.69 -9.11 -0.85
N ILE A 83 -1.32 -10.39 -0.78
CA ILE A 83 -2.27 -11.50 -0.98
C ILE A 83 -3.36 -11.46 0.12
N LEU A 84 -2.96 -11.35 1.39
CA LEU A 84 -3.91 -11.26 2.50
C LEU A 84 -4.75 -9.98 2.45
N ALA A 85 -4.17 -8.86 2.03
CA ALA A 85 -4.88 -7.60 1.82
C ALA A 85 -6.00 -7.75 0.78
N GLY A 86 -5.69 -8.42 -0.34
CA GLY A 86 -6.66 -8.72 -1.40
C GLY A 86 -7.79 -9.62 -0.88
N ALA A 87 -7.45 -10.69 -0.16
CA ALA A 87 -8.44 -11.59 0.45
C ALA A 87 -9.35 -10.87 1.45
N PHE A 88 -8.77 -10.01 2.31
CA PHE A 88 -9.53 -9.17 3.24
C PHE A 88 -10.46 -8.21 2.49
N ALA A 89 -9.94 -7.49 1.50
CA ALA A 89 -10.71 -6.54 0.70
C ALA A 89 -11.91 -7.20 0.02
N GLN A 90 -11.69 -8.38 -0.59
CA GLN A 90 -12.75 -9.13 -1.24
C GLN A 90 -13.79 -9.64 -0.25
N THR A 91 -13.36 -10.24 0.87
CA THR A 91 -14.28 -10.73 1.92
C THR A 91 -15.11 -9.58 2.50
N ALA A 92 -14.46 -8.46 2.83
CA ALA A 92 -15.08 -7.26 3.36
C ALA A 92 -16.10 -6.66 2.37
N LYS A 93 -15.76 -6.63 1.07
CA LYS A 93 -16.68 -6.24 0.01
C LYS A 93 -17.91 -7.15 -0.04
N SER A 94 -17.70 -8.46 -0.09
CA SER A 94 -18.79 -9.44 -0.21
C SER A 94 -19.75 -9.42 0.99
N MET A 95 -19.26 -9.13 2.21
CA MET A 95 -20.13 -9.01 3.40
C MET A 95 -20.84 -7.65 3.53
N GLY A 96 -20.58 -6.69 2.63
CA GLY A 96 -21.12 -5.34 2.72
C GLY A 96 -20.41 -4.43 3.73
N ALA A 97 -19.20 -4.77 4.17
CA ALA A 97 -18.39 -3.95 5.07
C ALA A 97 -18.07 -2.58 4.48
N ILE A 98 -17.82 -2.55 3.17
CA ILE A 98 -17.51 -1.33 2.43
C ILE A 98 -18.68 -0.36 2.54
N ASP A 99 -19.89 -0.81 2.22
CA ASP A 99 -21.09 0.03 2.27
C ASP A 99 -21.36 0.57 3.68
N ALA A 100 -21.28 -0.30 4.69
CA ALA A 100 -21.46 0.11 6.08
C ALA A 100 -20.41 1.14 6.55
N THR A 101 -19.16 0.98 6.11
CA THR A 101 -18.05 1.88 6.46
C THR A 101 -18.15 3.21 5.73
N VAL A 102 -18.60 3.21 4.46
CA VAL A 102 -18.91 4.43 3.69
C VAL A 102 -20.04 5.21 4.36
N ASN A 103 -21.14 4.54 4.73
CA ASN A 103 -22.25 5.17 5.44
C ASN A 103 -21.81 5.77 6.78
N LEU A 104 -20.97 5.06 7.55
CA LEU A 104 -20.40 5.58 8.78
C LEU A 104 -19.52 6.81 8.50
N ALA A 105 -18.60 6.73 7.53
CA ALA A 105 -17.72 7.84 7.19
C ALA A 105 -18.50 9.09 6.78
N LEU A 106 -19.52 8.94 5.93
CA LEU A 106 -20.38 10.02 5.46
C LEU A 106 -21.33 10.56 6.55
N SER A 107 -21.63 9.77 7.59
CA SER A 107 -22.39 10.26 8.75
C SER A 107 -21.59 11.19 9.66
N ILE A 108 -20.25 11.08 9.63
CA ILE A 108 -19.33 11.84 10.49
C ILE A 108 -18.69 13.00 9.72
N LEU A 109 -18.35 12.76 8.44
CA LEU A 109 -17.65 13.70 7.58
C LEU A 109 -18.46 14.00 6.32
N PRO A 110 -18.58 15.28 5.93
CA PRO A 110 -19.08 15.65 4.61
C PRO A 110 -18.32 14.93 3.50
N GLU A 111 -19.03 14.53 2.45
CA GLU A 111 -18.46 13.85 1.28
C GLU A 111 -17.27 14.58 0.67
N GLN A 112 -17.32 15.92 0.65
CA GLN A 112 -16.28 16.79 0.09
C GLN A 112 -14.97 16.70 0.87
N LEU A 113 -15.00 16.17 2.09
CA LEU A 113 -13.83 16.02 2.94
C LEU A 113 -13.29 14.58 2.97
N LEU A 114 -13.90 13.63 2.26
CA LEU A 114 -13.49 12.21 2.32
C LEU A 114 -12.04 11.99 1.88
N ALA A 115 -11.62 12.56 0.75
CA ALA A 115 -10.24 12.44 0.28
C ALA A 115 -9.24 13.03 1.28
N ALA A 116 -9.53 14.21 1.81
CA ALA A 116 -8.69 14.86 2.83
C ALA A 116 -8.66 14.08 4.15
N GLY A 117 -9.80 13.56 4.60
CA GLY A 117 -9.93 12.76 5.81
C GLY A 117 -9.15 11.46 5.72
N ILE A 118 -9.24 10.75 4.58
CA ILE A 118 -8.47 9.53 4.36
C ILE A 118 -6.98 9.82 4.28
N PHE A 119 -6.57 10.90 3.62
CA PHE A 119 -5.16 11.32 3.61
C PHE A 119 -4.63 11.53 5.03
N ILE A 120 -5.35 12.28 5.87
CA ILE A 120 -4.96 12.55 7.26
C ILE A 120 -4.91 11.26 8.07
N ALA A 121 -5.89 10.38 7.91
CA ALA A 121 -5.90 9.07 8.57
C ALA A 121 -4.69 8.23 8.15
N ALA A 122 -4.36 8.19 6.85
CA ALA A 122 -3.19 7.50 6.33
C ALA A 122 -1.88 8.09 6.89
N CYS A 123 -1.76 9.42 6.95
CA CYS A 123 -0.64 10.10 7.58
C CYS A 123 -0.48 9.68 9.05
N PHE A 124 -1.55 9.75 9.83
CA PHE A 124 -1.55 9.44 11.26
C PHE A 124 -1.20 7.98 11.53
N ILE A 125 -1.84 7.05 10.82
CA ILE A 125 -1.59 5.62 10.94
C ILE A 125 -0.15 5.32 10.54
N SER A 126 0.35 5.84 9.41
CA SER A 126 1.71 5.56 8.96
C SER A 126 2.78 6.12 9.91
N ILE A 127 2.58 7.30 10.51
CA ILE A 127 3.47 7.81 11.57
C ILE A 127 3.47 6.86 12.78
N SER A 128 2.27 6.44 13.22
CA SER A 128 2.08 5.66 14.45
C SER A 128 2.59 4.23 14.33
N VAL A 129 2.30 3.57 13.21
CA VAL A 129 2.68 2.17 12.95
C VAL A 129 4.09 2.07 12.36
N GLY A 130 4.55 3.12 11.67
CA GLY A 130 5.88 3.20 11.06
C GLY A 130 6.10 2.27 9.89
N THR A 131 5.04 1.98 9.14
CA THR A 131 5.11 1.20 7.91
C THR A 131 4.14 1.75 6.87
N SER A 132 4.71 2.16 5.73
CA SER A 132 3.96 2.60 4.55
C SER A 132 3.12 1.47 3.96
N VAL A 133 3.70 0.28 3.81
CA VAL A 133 3.02 -0.89 3.24
C VAL A 133 1.82 -1.31 4.09
N GLY A 134 1.99 -1.38 5.40
CA GLY A 134 0.90 -1.73 6.32
C GLY A 134 -0.24 -0.73 6.27
N THR A 135 0.08 0.57 6.17
CA THR A 135 -0.92 1.63 6.02
C THR A 135 -1.67 1.54 4.69
N ILE A 136 -0.95 1.35 3.58
CA ILE A 136 -1.57 1.18 2.26
C ILE A 136 -2.52 0.00 2.26
N VAL A 137 -2.08 -1.12 2.83
CA VAL A 137 -2.85 -2.35 2.87
C VAL A 137 -4.09 -2.23 3.77
N ALA A 138 -4.01 -1.52 4.88
CA ALA A 138 -5.15 -1.29 5.76
C ALA A 138 -6.19 -0.35 5.14
N LEU A 139 -5.76 0.71 4.45
CA LEU A 139 -6.64 1.79 4.00
C LEU A 139 -7.04 1.71 2.52
N ALA A 140 -6.24 1.10 1.65
CA ALA A 140 -6.56 1.02 0.22
C ALA A 140 -7.89 0.31 -0.05
N PRO A 141 -8.25 -0.82 0.60
CA PRO A 141 -9.57 -1.43 0.42
C PRO A 141 -10.72 -0.48 0.78
N VAL A 142 -10.57 0.29 1.85
CA VAL A 142 -11.55 1.28 2.30
C VAL A 142 -11.67 2.42 1.29
N ALA A 143 -10.54 2.95 0.82
CA ALA A 143 -10.50 4.04 -0.15
C ALA A 143 -11.06 3.63 -1.52
N VAL A 144 -10.75 2.42 -2.00
CA VAL A 144 -11.34 1.85 -3.22
C VAL A 144 -12.83 1.63 -3.03
N GLY A 145 -13.25 1.14 -1.85
CA GLY A 145 -14.65 0.97 -1.50
C GLY A 145 -15.43 2.28 -1.55
N ILE A 146 -14.89 3.34 -0.94
CA ILE A 146 -15.44 4.69 -1.00
C ILE A 146 -15.50 5.20 -2.45
N ALA A 147 -14.43 5.06 -3.22
CA ALA A 147 -14.40 5.45 -4.64
C ALA A 147 -15.42 4.70 -5.51
N SER A 148 -15.83 3.48 -5.12
CA SER A 148 -16.86 2.74 -5.85
C SER A 148 -18.29 3.19 -5.57
N LYS A 149 -18.49 3.95 -4.48
CA LYS A 149 -19.81 4.41 -3.99
C LYS A 149 -20.00 5.91 -4.12
N THR A 150 -18.90 6.63 -4.16
CA THR A 150 -18.83 8.06 -4.45
C THR A 150 -18.36 8.21 -5.89
N ASP A 151 -18.67 9.30 -6.58
CA ASP A 151 -18.19 9.56 -7.95
C ASP A 151 -16.67 9.89 -8.01
N LEU A 152 -15.92 9.45 -6.99
CA LEU A 152 -14.48 9.63 -6.86
C LEU A 152 -13.73 8.66 -7.76
N ASN A 153 -12.72 9.17 -8.45
CA ASN A 153 -11.83 8.32 -9.23
C ASN A 153 -11.04 7.36 -8.31
N THR A 154 -11.10 6.05 -8.58
CA THR A 154 -10.39 5.03 -7.79
C THR A 154 -8.89 5.25 -7.73
N ALA A 155 -8.25 5.66 -8.84
CA ALA A 155 -6.82 5.93 -8.87
C ALA A 155 -6.45 7.13 -8.00
N LEU A 156 -7.32 8.17 -7.96
CA LEU A 156 -7.15 9.29 -7.05
C LEU A 156 -7.19 8.83 -5.58
N MET A 157 -8.19 8.03 -5.20
CA MET A 157 -8.35 7.57 -3.82
C MET A 157 -7.25 6.60 -3.36
N VAL A 158 -6.75 5.76 -4.27
CA VAL A 158 -5.53 4.98 -4.00
C VAL A 158 -4.32 5.91 -3.85
N GLY A 159 -4.20 6.93 -4.70
CA GLY A 159 -3.16 7.95 -4.60
C GLY A 159 -3.18 8.72 -3.28
N VAL A 160 -4.37 9.05 -2.76
CA VAL A 160 -4.60 9.67 -1.44
C VAL A 160 -4.04 8.80 -0.31
N VAL A 161 -4.31 7.49 -0.34
CA VAL A 161 -3.79 6.55 0.66
C VAL A 161 -2.27 6.41 0.55
N VAL A 162 -1.75 6.24 -0.68
CA VAL A 162 -0.31 6.09 -0.91
C VAL A 162 0.45 7.33 -0.48
N SER A 163 -0.03 8.53 -0.81
CA SER A 163 0.63 9.78 -0.44
C SER A 163 0.68 9.97 1.08
N GLY A 164 -0.42 9.68 1.79
CA GLY A 164 -0.45 9.76 3.26
C GLY A 164 0.43 8.68 3.93
N ALA A 165 0.42 7.47 3.38
CA ALA A 165 1.29 6.40 3.86
C ALA A 165 2.78 6.73 3.69
N MET A 166 3.19 7.28 2.55
CA MET A 166 4.57 7.72 2.31
C MET A 166 4.98 8.89 3.21
N PHE A 167 4.07 9.84 3.45
CA PHE A 167 4.30 10.93 4.38
C PHE A 167 4.66 10.42 5.78
N GLY A 168 3.86 9.49 6.32
CA GLY A 168 4.08 9.01 7.68
C GLY A 168 5.31 8.11 7.84
N ASP A 169 5.64 7.30 6.83
CA ASP A 169 6.79 6.39 6.87
C ASP A 169 8.11 7.16 6.94
N ASN A 170 8.19 8.29 6.24
CA ASN A 170 9.36 9.18 6.29
C ASN A 170 9.52 9.93 7.63
N LEU A 171 8.47 9.97 8.46
CA LEU A 171 8.43 10.66 9.75
C LEU A 171 8.43 9.70 10.95
N SER A 172 8.10 8.42 10.76
CA SER A 172 8.00 7.50 11.88
C SER A 172 9.36 7.20 12.54
N PHE A 173 9.36 7.16 13.87
CA PHE A 173 10.52 6.80 14.69
C PHE A 173 10.85 5.31 14.66
N ILE A 174 9.90 4.47 14.27
CA ILE A 174 10.04 3.01 14.32
C ILE A 174 10.18 2.36 12.94
N SER A 175 10.19 3.14 11.85
CA SER A 175 10.39 2.63 10.48
C SER A 175 11.82 2.14 10.25
N ASP A 176 11.97 0.96 9.65
CA ASP A 176 13.26 0.33 9.35
C ASP A 176 14.18 1.27 8.55
N THR A 177 13.61 1.98 7.57
CA THR A 177 14.35 2.95 6.75
C THR A 177 14.90 4.11 7.60
N THR A 178 14.11 4.56 8.58
CA THR A 178 14.50 5.61 9.53
C THR A 178 15.59 5.12 10.48
N ILE A 179 15.46 3.91 11.01
CA ILE A 179 16.46 3.31 11.91
C ILE A 179 17.80 3.11 11.19
N VAL A 180 17.78 2.54 9.99
CA VAL A 180 18.99 2.31 9.19
C VAL A 180 19.63 3.62 8.76
N ALA A 181 18.84 4.60 8.28
CA ALA A 181 19.37 5.90 7.87
C ALA A 181 20.06 6.62 9.05
N THR A 182 19.43 6.67 10.22
CA THR A 182 20.00 7.38 11.38
C THR A 182 21.24 6.68 11.94
N ARG A 183 21.24 5.34 12.01
CA ARG A 183 22.41 4.56 12.46
C ARG A 183 23.59 4.66 11.51
N THR A 184 23.37 4.57 10.21
CA THR A 184 24.45 4.65 9.21
C THR A 184 25.06 6.05 9.10
N GLN A 185 24.25 7.09 9.33
CA GLN A 185 24.72 8.48 9.31
C GLN A 185 25.17 9.02 10.68
N GLY A 186 25.11 8.20 11.74
CA GLY A 186 25.53 8.59 13.08
C GLY A 186 24.72 9.73 13.72
N CYS A 187 23.48 9.95 13.25
CA CYS A 187 22.61 11.03 13.75
C CYS A 187 21.50 10.50 14.65
N LYS A 188 20.94 11.34 15.52
CA LYS A 188 19.83 10.95 16.40
C LYS A 188 18.52 10.97 15.61
N MET A 189 17.62 10.02 15.90
CA MET A 189 16.30 9.99 15.26
C MET A 189 15.50 11.27 15.48
N ALA A 190 15.60 11.88 16.67
CA ALA A 190 14.92 13.15 16.97
C ALA A 190 15.39 14.29 16.05
N ASP A 191 16.65 14.30 15.65
CA ASP A 191 17.19 15.33 14.76
C ASP A 191 16.68 15.13 13.33
N LYS A 192 16.66 13.88 12.84
CA LYS A 192 16.00 13.53 11.57
C LYS A 192 14.53 13.94 11.58
N PHE A 193 13.78 13.58 12.61
CA PHE A 193 12.35 13.90 12.70
C PHE A 193 12.10 15.41 12.63
N LYS A 194 12.85 16.21 13.40
CA LYS A 194 12.72 17.68 13.41
C LYS A 194 12.97 18.30 12.04
N VAL A 195 13.93 17.79 11.28
CA VAL A 195 14.20 18.29 9.93
C VAL A 195 13.11 17.83 8.96
N ASN A 196 12.78 16.53 8.97
CA ASN A 196 11.79 15.97 8.06
C ASN A 196 10.40 16.59 8.27
N ILE A 197 9.94 16.78 9.51
CA ILE A 197 8.61 17.35 9.78
C ILE A 197 8.50 18.79 9.30
N ARG A 198 9.58 19.58 9.37
CA ARG A 198 9.60 20.97 8.86
C ARG A 198 9.43 21.04 7.34
N ILE A 199 9.83 19.99 6.62
CA ILE A 199 9.68 19.91 5.16
C ILE A 199 8.35 19.27 4.79
N ALA A 200 8.01 18.16 5.45
CA ALA A 200 6.87 17.34 5.10
C ALA A 200 5.54 17.98 5.55
N LEU A 201 5.47 18.56 6.75
CA LEU A 201 4.22 19.08 7.32
C LEU A 201 3.62 20.23 6.47
N PRO A 202 4.38 21.24 6.00
CA PRO A 202 3.83 22.26 5.10
C PRO A 202 3.25 21.65 3.81
N ILE A 203 3.94 20.66 3.23
CA ILE A 203 3.47 19.97 2.02
C ILE A 203 2.19 19.18 2.33
N ALA A 204 2.13 18.47 3.46
CA ALA A 204 0.93 17.75 3.86
C ALA A 204 -0.28 18.68 4.07
N ILE A 205 -0.07 19.89 4.60
CA ILE A 205 -1.12 20.90 4.71
C ILE A 205 -1.60 21.32 3.31
N ILE A 206 -0.68 21.63 2.39
CA ILE A 206 -1.02 22.00 1.01
C ILE A 206 -1.78 20.88 0.30
N VAL A 207 -1.31 19.63 0.42
CA VAL A 207 -1.95 18.45 -0.18
C VAL A 207 -3.34 18.21 0.42
N THR A 208 -3.49 18.40 1.73
CA THR A 208 -4.80 18.32 2.40
C THR A 208 -5.77 19.35 1.82
N LEU A 209 -5.33 20.60 1.68
CA LEU A 209 -6.16 21.66 1.07
C LEU A 209 -6.51 21.33 -0.38
N LEU A 210 -5.56 20.81 -1.17
CA LEU A 210 -5.83 20.36 -2.54
C LEU A 210 -6.90 19.25 -2.57
N TYR A 211 -6.85 18.28 -1.66
CA TYR A 211 -7.88 17.25 -1.58
C TYR A 211 -9.25 17.80 -1.15
N VAL A 212 -9.29 18.81 -0.28
CA VAL A 212 -10.53 19.53 0.03
C VAL A 212 -11.08 20.25 -1.21
N PHE A 213 -10.24 20.97 -1.96
CA PHE A 213 -10.67 21.67 -3.18
C PHE A 213 -11.15 20.71 -4.27
N ILE A 214 -10.45 19.59 -4.46
CA ILE A 214 -10.90 18.53 -5.38
C ILE A 214 -12.27 18.01 -4.92
N GLY A 215 -12.42 17.76 -3.61
CA GLY A 215 -13.66 17.34 -2.96
C GLY A 215 -14.85 18.27 -3.17
N GLN A 216 -14.64 19.59 -3.18
CA GLN A 216 -15.70 20.58 -3.38
C GLN A 216 -16.34 20.53 -4.78
N SER A 217 -15.60 20.05 -5.78
CA SER A 217 -16.12 19.92 -7.14
C SER A 217 -17.03 18.70 -7.31
N MET A 218 -17.22 17.90 -6.25
CA MET A 218 -18.03 16.69 -6.28
C MET A 218 -19.46 17.02 -5.86
N ASN A 219 -20.41 16.67 -6.72
CA ASN A 219 -21.81 16.57 -6.38
C ASN A 219 -22.15 15.10 -6.34
N THR A 220 -21.96 14.42 -5.21
CA THR A 220 -22.33 13.01 -5.14
C THR A 220 -23.82 12.89 -4.85
N THR A 221 -24.49 11.96 -5.53
CA THR A 221 -25.91 11.66 -5.28
C THR A 221 -26.06 10.55 -4.23
N TYR A 222 -24.99 10.25 -3.48
CA TYR A 222 -25.00 9.13 -2.54
C TYR A 222 -25.88 9.45 -1.34
N GLN A 223 -27.05 8.81 -1.29
CA GLN A 223 -27.91 8.85 -0.13
C GLN A 223 -27.32 7.94 0.95
N THR A 224 -26.94 8.53 2.08
CA THR A 224 -26.43 7.79 3.23
C THR A 224 -27.47 6.79 3.72
N GLY A 225 -27.11 5.51 3.63
CA GLY A 225 -27.94 4.42 4.15
C GLY A 225 -27.80 4.25 5.66
N PRO A 226 -28.59 3.35 6.27
CA PRO A 226 -28.43 3.00 7.68
C PRO A 226 -27.05 2.37 7.93
N ILE A 227 -26.45 2.70 9.08
CA ILE A 227 -25.14 2.19 9.48
C ILE A 227 -25.32 0.80 10.08
N GLU A 228 -24.90 -0.22 9.34
CA GLU A 228 -24.83 -1.60 9.83
C GLU A 228 -23.56 -1.83 10.66
N TRP A 229 -23.60 -1.45 11.94
CA TRP A 229 -22.42 -1.49 12.84
C TRP A 229 -21.67 -2.82 12.85
N ILE A 230 -22.38 -3.95 12.79
CA ILE A 230 -21.76 -5.28 12.77
C ILE A 230 -20.81 -5.46 11.58
N LYS A 231 -21.13 -4.84 10.43
CA LYS A 231 -20.33 -4.89 9.20
C LYS A 231 -19.14 -3.92 9.23
N VAL A 232 -19.11 -2.97 10.16
CA VAL A 232 -17.99 -2.02 10.34
C VAL A 232 -16.89 -2.63 11.23
N VAL A 233 -17.25 -3.52 12.15
CA VAL A 233 -16.34 -4.10 13.16
C VAL A 233 -15.04 -4.65 12.57
N PRO A 234 -15.02 -5.43 11.47
CA PRO A 234 -13.77 -5.98 10.95
C PRO A 234 -12.77 -4.91 10.51
N TYR A 235 -13.23 -3.81 9.91
CA TYR A 235 -12.35 -2.70 9.54
C TYR A 235 -11.81 -1.95 10.76
N LEU A 236 -12.66 -1.71 11.77
CA LEU A 236 -12.20 -1.09 13.01
C LEU A 236 -11.18 -1.96 13.74
N ALA A 237 -11.39 -3.27 13.79
CA ALA A 237 -10.45 -4.21 14.39
C ALA A 237 -9.10 -4.20 13.66
N VAL A 238 -9.10 -4.15 12.33
CA VAL A 238 -7.88 -4.02 11.52
C VAL A 238 -7.16 -2.70 11.80
N LEU A 239 -7.89 -1.58 11.83
CA LEU A 239 -7.32 -0.26 12.11
C LEU A 239 -6.75 -0.17 13.54
N ILE A 240 -7.49 -0.64 14.54
CA ILE A 240 -7.04 -0.67 15.93
C ILE A 240 -5.82 -1.57 16.07
N GLY A 241 -5.84 -2.77 15.47
CA GLY A 241 -4.71 -3.70 15.48
C GLY A 241 -3.47 -3.10 14.84
N ALA A 242 -3.63 -2.42 13.70
CA ALA A 242 -2.54 -1.70 13.05
C ALA A 242 -1.97 -0.62 13.97
N VAL A 243 -2.81 0.27 14.52
CA VAL A 243 -2.40 1.35 15.44
C VAL A 243 -1.75 0.81 16.72
N ALA A 244 -2.20 -0.35 17.21
CA ALA A 244 -1.61 -1.03 18.37
C ALA A 244 -0.25 -1.70 18.08
N GLY A 245 0.25 -1.63 16.83
CA GLY A 245 1.53 -2.20 16.43
C GLY A 245 1.51 -3.73 16.32
N VAL A 246 0.33 -4.34 16.17
CA VAL A 246 0.21 -5.78 15.92
C VAL A 246 0.80 -6.10 14.55
N ASN A 247 1.44 -7.27 14.42
CA ASN A 247 2.02 -7.72 13.16
C ASN A 247 0.99 -7.65 12.01
N VAL A 248 1.36 -7.01 10.89
CA VAL A 248 0.46 -6.75 9.75
C VAL A 248 -0.19 -8.03 9.21
N LEU A 249 0.54 -9.15 9.15
CA LEU A 249 -0.04 -10.42 8.70
C LEU A 249 -1.12 -10.91 9.67
N ALA A 250 -0.86 -10.81 10.98
CA ALA A 250 -1.83 -11.21 12.01
C ALA A 250 -3.08 -10.33 11.98
N VAL A 251 -2.90 -9.02 11.78
CA VAL A 251 -4.01 -8.06 11.61
C VAL A 251 -4.88 -8.43 10.40
N LEU A 252 -4.27 -8.76 9.26
CA LEU A 252 -5.01 -9.14 8.06
C LEU A 252 -5.71 -10.48 8.20
N VAL A 253 -5.06 -11.49 8.79
CA VAL A 253 -5.71 -12.78 9.07
C VAL A 253 -6.90 -12.59 10.00
N MET A 254 -6.73 -11.82 11.08
CA MET A 254 -7.84 -11.46 11.98
C MET A 254 -8.96 -10.75 11.22
N GLY A 255 -8.64 -9.78 10.36
CA GLY A 255 -9.61 -9.08 9.53
C GLY A 255 -10.39 -10.00 8.59
N ILE A 256 -9.71 -10.95 7.93
CA ILE A 256 -10.35 -11.94 7.05
C ILE A 256 -11.31 -12.82 7.85
N LEU A 257 -10.85 -13.35 8.99
CA LEU A 257 -11.67 -14.22 9.84
C LEU A 257 -12.88 -13.48 10.40
N LEU A 258 -12.70 -12.25 10.89
CA LEU A 258 -13.80 -11.43 11.40
C LEU A 258 -14.79 -11.10 10.28
N SER A 259 -14.32 -10.68 9.11
CA SER A 259 -15.20 -10.39 7.97
C SER A 259 -15.95 -11.64 7.48
N GLY A 260 -15.28 -12.78 7.42
CA GLY A 260 -15.91 -14.05 7.09
C GLY A 260 -17.01 -14.43 8.10
N THR A 261 -16.68 -14.34 9.39
CA THR A 261 -17.63 -14.65 10.47
C THR A 261 -18.84 -13.72 10.43
N VAL A 262 -18.62 -12.42 10.25
CA VAL A 262 -19.71 -11.44 10.13
C VAL A 262 -20.55 -11.73 8.89
N GLY A 263 -19.94 -11.96 7.72
CA GLY A 263 -20.68 -12.25 6.49
C GLY A 263 -21.53 -13.53 6.57
N LEU A 264 -21.05 -14.55 7.28
CA LEU A 264 -21.81 -15.77 7.56
C LEU A 264 -22.99 -15.51 8.51
N ILE A 265 -22.79 -14.72 9.57
CA ILE A 265 -23.84 -14.37 10.54
C ILE A 265 -24.91 -13.48 9.90
N THR A 266 -24.51 -12.52 9.05
CA THR A 266 -25.44 -11.61 8.37
C THR A 266 -26.09 -12.23 7.13
N GLY A 267 -25.75 -13.47 6.78
CA GLY A 267 -26.27 -14.16 5.61
C GLY A 267 -25.87 -13.51 4.28
N SER A 268 -24.75 -12.78 4.26
CA SER A 268 -24.27 -12.07 3.07
C SER A 268 -23.63 -13.00 2.03
N PHE A 269 -23.12 -14.15 2.48
CA PHE A 269 -22.62 -15.24 1.62
C PHE A 269 -22.65 -16.57 2.38
N SER A 270 -22.63 -17.69 1.65
CA SER A 270 -22.44 -19.01 2.25
C SER A 270 -20.95 -19.31 2.52
N LEU A 271 -20.67 -20.37 3.28
CA LEU A 271 -19.29 -20.81 3.54
C LEU A 271 -18.52 -21.10 2.24
N TRP A 272 -19.20 -21.68 1.25
CA TRP A 272 -18.59 -22.03 -0.03
C TRP A 272 -18.32 -20.79 -0.87
N ASP A 273 -19.26 -19.84 -0.89
CA ASP A 273 -19.09 -18.55 -1.58
C ASP A 273 -17.97 -17.71 -0.96
N TRP A 274 -17.73 -17.85 0.34
CA TRP A 274 -16.62 -17.16 1.01
C TRP A 274 -15.25 -17.72 0.64
N THR A 275 -15.15 -19.04 0.43
CA THR A 275 -13.88 -19.72 0.12
C THR A 275 -13.54 -19.80 -1.36
N ALA A 276 -14.46 -19.39 -2.24
CA ALA A 276 -14.32 -19.40 -3.69
C ALA A 276 -13.53 -18.19 -4.22
#